data_AF-A0A183TYE4-F1
#
_entry.id   AF-A0A183TYE4-F1
#
_cell.length_a   1.000
_cell.length_b   1.000
_cell.length_c   1.000
_cell.angle_alpha   90.00
_cell.angle_beta   90.00
_cell.angle_gamma   90.00
#
_symmetry.space_group_name_H-M   'P 1'
#
loop_
_entity.id
_entity.type
_entity.pdbx_description
1 polymer ?
#
loop_
_entity_poly.entity_id
_entity_poly.type
_entity_poly.pdbx_seq_one_letter_code
_entity_poly.pdbx_strand_id
1 'polypeptide(L)'
;MLMSEKEWLALATCCNGERFVDFHRYAGRQPSRPQRSDSMAAVLSTSEVLGSLIIAKLIAKHWPRFAAISKESITVQSIMEHKADLIKFTDDFDICKACDPEFIATLIAKVTV
;
A
#
# COMPACT_ATOMS: atom_id res chain seq x y z
N MET A 1 5.17 15.36 -11.33
CA MET A 1 4.83 15.25 -12.77
C MET A 1 3.85 14.08 -12.92
N LEU A 2 2.56 14.33 -12.71
CA LEU A 2 1.47 13.36 -12.95
C LEU A 2 1.26 13.27 -14.47
N MET A 3 2.07 12.47 -15.16
CA MET A 3 1.91 12.25 -16.59
C MET A 3 0.71 11.32 -16.85
N SER A 4 -0.35 11.90 -17.42
CA SER A 4 -1.44 11.22 -18.14
C SER A 4 -1.86 9.86 -17.58
N GLU A 5 -2.69 9.85 -16.54
CA GLU A 5 -3.60 8.71 -16.37
C GLU A 5 -4.60 8.77 -17.54
N LYS A 6 -4.27 8.05 -18.61
CA LYS A 6 -5.19 7.80 -19.71
C LYS A 6 -6.41 7.13 -19.09
N GLU A 7 -7.53 7.82 -19.16
CA GLU A 7 -8.73 7.58 -18.38
C GLU A 7 -9.34 6.21 -18.68
N TRP A 8 -9.20 5.26 -17.75
CA TRP A 8 -9.89 3.98 -17.81
C TRP A 8 -10.40 3.58 -16.43
N LEU A 9 -11.48 2.83 -16.41
CA LEU A 9 -12.19 2.39 -15.23
C LEU A 9 -12.47 0.89 -15.35
N ALA A 10 -12.09 0.13 -14.33
CA ALA A 10 -12.57 -1.22 -14.10
C ALA A 10 -13.39 -1.22 -12.81
N LEU A 11 -14.58 -1.83 -12.83
CA LEU A 11 -15.47 -1.93 -11.68
C LEU A 11 -15.98 -3.37 -11.59
N ALA A 12 -15.78 -3.98 -10.42
CA ALA A 12 -16.38 -5.25 -10.08
C ALA A 12 -17.23 -5.11 -8.82
N THR A 13 -18.40 -5.75 -8.81
CA THR A 13 -19.20 -5.90 -7.59
C THR A 13 -19.37 -7.37 -7.27
N CYS A 14 -19.17 -7.69 -5.99
CA CYS A 14 -19.32 -9.04 -5.46
C CYS A 14 -20.40 -9.04 -4.37
N CYS A 15 -21.29 -10.01 -4.40
CA CYS A 15 -22.25 -10.27 -3.33
C CYS A 15 -22.19 -11.76 -2.99
N ASN A 16 -22.10 -12.11 -1.70
CA ASN A 16 -21.98 -13.51 -1.25
C ASN A 16 -20.87 -14.33 -1.94
N GLY A 17 -19.77 -13.68 -2.34
CA GLY A 17 -18.66 -14.34 -3.04
C GLY A 17 -18.87 -14.55 -4.54
N GLU A 18 -20.05 -14.23 -5.07
CA GLU A 18 -20.33 -14.24 -6.51
C GLU A 18 -20.14 -12.86 -7.13
N ARG A 19 -19.61 -12.81 -8.34
CA ARG A 19 -19.42 -11.56 -9.11
C ARG A 19 -20.70 -11.23 -9.87
N PHE A 20 -21.28 -10.05 -9.61
CA PHE A 20 -22.54 -9.61 -10.22
C PHE A 20 -22.34 -8.59 -11.35
N VAL A 21 -21.29 -7.78 -11.25
CA VAL A 21 -20.92 -6.80 -12.27
C VAL A 21 -19.42 -6.92 -12.52
N ASP A 22 -19.03 -6.93 -13.79
CA ASP A 22 -17.64 -6.88 -14.25
C ASP A 22 -17.60 -5.93 -15.46
N PHE A 23 -17.20 -4.68 -15.22
CA PHE A 23 -17.34 -3.57 -16.16
C PHE A 23 -16.00 -2.88 -16.43
N HIS A 24 -15.73 -2.62 -17.70
CA HIS A 24 -14.50 -1.99 -18.16
C HIS A 24 -14.82 -0.86 -19.15
N ARG A 25 -14.30 0.36 -18.90
CA ARG A 25 -14.52 1.53 -19.77
C ARG A 25 -13.24 2.34 -19.95
N TYR A 26 -13.06 2.86 -21.15
CA TYR A 26 -12.04 3.85 -21.48
C TYR A 26 -12.73 5.19 -21.78
N ALA A 27 -12.21 6.31 -21.28
CA ALA A 27 -12.81 7.64 -21.45
C ALA A 27 -12.09 8.52 -22.50
N GLY A 28 -10.92 8.11 -23.00
CA GLY A 28 -10.14 8.85 -24.01
C GLY A 28 -10.41 8.46 -25.48
N ARG A 29 -9.68 9.11 -26.41
CA ARG A 29 -9.61 8.68 -27.83
C ARG A 29 -8.87 7.34 -27.94
N GLN A 30 -9.40 6.45 -28.80
CA GLN A 30 -9.01 5.05 -29.01
C GLN A 30 -7.66 4.65 -28.41
N PRO A 31 -7.63 3.69 -27.46
CA PRO A 31 -6.39 3.31 -26.83
C PRO A 31 -5.45 2.67 -27.86
N SER A 32 -4.16 3.02 -27.81
CA SER A 32 -3.11 2.42 -28.64
C SER A 32 -2.91 0.92 -28.34
N ARG A 33 -3.46 0.41 -27.22
CA ARG A 33 -3.44 -0.98 -26.81
C ARG A 33 -4.83 -1.40 -26.32
N PRO A 34 -5.44 -2.48 -26.84
CA PRO A 34 -6.75 -2.95 -26.38
C PRO A 34 -6.69 -3.48 -24.94
N GLN A 35 -7.70 -3.13 -24.15
CA GLN A 35 -7.88 -3.65 -22.79
C GLN A 35 -8.28 -5.13 -22.86
N ARG A 36 -7.71 -5.90 -21.94
CA ARG A 36 -8.03 -7.31 -21.71
C ARG A 36 -8.48 -7.49 -20.27
N SER A 37 -9.17 -8.59 -19.99
CA SER A 37 -9.63 -8.96 -18.65
C SER A 37 -8.49 -9.11 -17.63
N ASP A 38 -7.24 -9.22 -18.07
CA ASP A 38 -6.03 -9.34 -17.26
C ASP A 38 -5.22 -8.04 -17.16
N SER A 39 -5.78 -6.90 -17.57
CA SER A 39 -5.09 -5.61 -17.49
C SER A 39 -4.90 -5.18 -16.03
N MET A 40 -3.67 -4.80 -15.66
CA MET A 40 -3.33 -4.36 -14.30
C MET A 40 -3.26 -2.83 -14.16
N ALA A 41 -3.63 -2.32 -12.98
CA ALA A 41 -3.45 -0.93 -12.54
C ALA A 41 -2.57 -0.86 -11.28
N ALA A 42 -1.88 0.26 -11.10
CA ALA A 42 -1.41 0.65 -9.78
C ALA A 42 -2.62 1.08 -8.94
N VAL A 43 -2.87 0.40 -7.81
CA VAL A 43 -4.02 0.68 -6.93
C VAL A 43 -3.69 1.57 -5.72
N LEU A 44 -2.45 2.06 -5.64
CA LEU A 44 -1.96 2.97 -4.59
C LEU A 44 -2.37 2.49 -3.18
N SER A 45 -2.98 3.35 -2.36
CA SER A 45 -3.37 3.04 -0.97
C SER A 45 -4.35 1.87 -0.85
N THR A 46 -5.06 1.46 -1.91
CA THR A 46 -5.87 0.23 -1.85
C THR A 46 -5.02 -1.02 -1.52
N SER A 47 -3.72 -0.99 -1.82
CA SER A 47 -2.77 -2.05 -1.43
C SER A 47 -2.63 -2.23 0.10
N GLU A 48 -2.93 -1.21 0.90
CA GLU A 48 -2.86 -1.26 2.38
C GLU A 48 -3.88 -2.26 2.96
N VAL A 49 -5.00 -2.51 2.28
CA VAL A 49 -5.99 -3.54 2.68
C VAL A 49 -5.36 -4.93 2.64
N LEU A 50 -4.61 -5.24 1.57
CA LEU A 50 -3.91 -6.52 1.46
C LEU A 50 -2.79 -6.64 2.49
N GLY A 51 -2.02 -5.56 2.69
CA GLY A 51 -1.00 -5.49 3.74
C GLY A 51 -1.59 -5.76 5.13
N SER A 52 -2.73 -5.16 5.43
CA SER A 52 -3.47 -5.34 6.69
C SER A 52 -3.91 -6.79 6.90
N LEU A 53 -4.40 -7.44 5.84
CA LEU A 53 -4.83 -8.84 5.91
C LEU A 53 -3.63 -9.79 6.12
N ILE A 54 -2.49 -9.52 5.49
CA ILE A 54 -1.25 -10.27 5.67
C ILE A 54 -0.76 -10.13 7.12
N ILE A 55 -0.72 -8.92 7.64
CA ILE A 55 -0.38 -8.60 9.04
C ILE A 55 -1.32 -9.34 10.00
N ALA A 56 -2.64 -9.26 9.79
CA ALA A 56 -3.64 -9.95 10.62
C ALA A 56 -3.46 -11.48 10.64
N LYS A 57 -2.97 -12.06 9.54
CA LYS A 57 -2.64 -13.50 9.45
C LYS A 57 -1.28 -13.86 10.06
N LEU A 58 -0.33 -12.92 10.13
CA LEU A 58 1.07 -13.18 10.48
C LEU A 58 1.47 -12.75 11.90
N ILE A 59 0.66 -11.98 12.62
CA ILE A 59 1.14 -11.33 13.84
C ILE A 59 0.88 -12.13 15.11
N ALA A 60 2.01 -12.55 15.73
CA ALA A 60 2.17 -12.51 17.18
C ALA A 60 3.64 -12.39 17.69
N LYS A 61 4.71 -12.36 16.87
CA LYS A 61 6.05 -12.69 17.43
C LYS A 61 7.33 -11.93 17.00
N HIS A 62 7.36 -11.05 15.99
CA HIS A 62 8.61 -10.98 15.18
C HIS A 62 9.38 -9.66 14.94
N TRP A 63 9.21 -8.55 15.68
CA TRP A 63 10.11 -7.39 15.46
C TRP A 63 10.72 -6.70 16.70
N PRO A 64 11.68 -7.34 17.39
CA PRO A 64 12.36 -6.75 18.55
C PRO A 64 13.10 -5.43 18.26
N ARG A 65 13.65 -5.29 17.04
CA ARG A 65 14.42 -4.08 16.64
C ARG A 65 13.55 -2.82 16.50
N PHE A 66 12.24 -2.96 16.32
CA PHE A 66 11.30 -1.84 16.29
C PHE A 66 11.16 -1.15 17.66
N ALA A 67 11.40 -1.87 18.76
CA ALA A 67 11.31 -1.34 20.12
C ALA A 67 12.49 -0.43 20.52
N ALA A 68 13.55 -0.32 19.71
CA ALA A 68 14.85 0.19 20.17
C ALA A 68 14.97 1.72 20.39
N ILE A 69 13.93 2.52 20.16
CA ILE A 69 13.95 3.99 20.36
C ILE A 69 12.54 4.44 20.76
N SER A 70 12.27 4.67 22.05
CA SER A 70 11.02 5.28 22.60
C SER A 70 9.67 4.72 22.12
N LYS A 71 9.66 3.58 21.40
CA LYS A 71 8.49 2.97 20.73
C LYS A 71 8.02 1.70 21.42
N GLU A 72 8.50 1.44 22.63
CA GLU A 72 8.18 0.23 23.39
C GLU A 72 6.67 0.06 23.66
N SER A 73 5.92 1.16 23.64
CA SER A 73 4.46 1.19 23.82
C SER A 73 3.65 1.13 22.51
N ILE A 74 4.29 1.21 21.33
CA ILE A 74 3.58 1.16 20.04
C ILE A 74 3.13 -0.27 19.77
N THR A 75 1.82 -0.45 19.70
CA THR A 75 1.22 -1.74 19.34
C THR A 75 1.11 -1.86 17.82
N VAL A 76 1.00 -3.10 17.34
CA VAL A 76 0.63 -3.39 15.95
C VAL A 76 -0.67 -2.68 15.58
N GLN A 77 -1.67 -2.69 16.46
CA GLN A 77 -2.94 -2.01 16.24
C GLN A 77 -2.73 -0.50 16.04
N SER A 78 -1.87 0.13 16.84
CA SER A 78 -1.55 1.56 16.69
C SER A 78 -0.94 1.87 15.33
N ILE A 79 -0.11 0.97 14.76
CA ILE A 79 0.42 1.09 13.40
C ILE A 79 -0.72 0.97 12.37
N MET A 80 -1.56 -0.05 12.52
CA MET A 80 -2.67 -0.33 11.60
C MET A 80 -3.74 0.78 11.58
N GLU A 81 -3.91 1.50 12.69
CA GLU A 81 -4.87 2.60 12.81
C GLU A 81 -4.25 3.98 12.48
N HIS A 82 -3.01 4.02 11.98
CA HIS A 82 -2.25 5.25 11.76
C HIS A 82 -2.11 6.14 13.01
N LYS A 83 -2.06 5.53 14.20
CA LYS A 83 -1.88 6.18 15.51
C LYS A 83 -0.47 6.04 16.09
N ALA A 84 0.46 5.52 15.30
CA ALA A 84 1.86 5.36 15.68
C ALA A 84 2.73 6.58 15.34
N ASP A 85 2.13 7.64 14.77
CA ASP A 85 2.79 8.88 14.34
C ASP A 85 4.00 8.70 13.41
N LEU A 86 4.06 7.57 12.69
CA LEU A 86 5.08 7.24 11.68
C LEU A 86 4.77 7.87 10.30
N ILE A 87 4.31 9.12 10.28
CA ILE A 87 3.73 9.75 9.08
C ILE A 87 4.81 10.23 8.11
N LYS A 88 6.02 10.51 8.59
CA LYS A 88 7.09 11.11 7.79
C LYS A 88 8.47 10.58 8.18
N PHE A 89 9.31 10.35 7.17
CA PHE A 89 10.73 10.06 7.36
C PHE A 89 11.54 11.36 7.52
N THR A 90 12.55 11.31 8.38
CA THR A 90 13.45 12.45 8.62
C THR A 90 14.36 12.73 7.43
N ASP A 91 14.77 11.68 6.71
CA ASP A 91 15.71 11.74 5.60
C ASP A 91 14.97 11.58 4.26
N ASP A 92 15.42 12.32 3.23
CA ASP A 92 14.94 12.14 1.85
C ASP A 92 15.55 10.89 1.20
N PHE A 93 14.80 10.26 0.29
CA PHE A 93 15.24 9.09 -0.47
C PHE A 93 14.56 9.02 -1.85
N ASP A 94 15.18 8.28 -2.76
CA ASP A 94 14.64 8.01 -4.09
C ASP A 94 13.81 6.72 -4.14
N ILE A 95 13.21 6.43 -5.29
CA ILE A 95 12.37 5.24 -5.46
C ILE A 95 13.15 3.93 -5.36
N CYS A 96 14.45 3.90 -5.71
CA CYS A 96 15.27 2.71 -5.60
C CYS A 96 15.48 2.33 -4.14
N LYS A 97 15.74 3.32 -3.29
CA LYS A 97 15.83 3.16 -1.84
C LYS A 97 14.49 2.83 -1.20
N ALA A 98 13.38 3.33 -1.75
CA ALA A 98 12.04 2.95 -1.30
C ALA A 98 11.74 1.45 -1.48
N CYS A 99 12.39 0.80 -2.45
CA CYS A 99 12.27 -0.63 -2.71
C CYS A 99 13.21 -1.50 -1.85
N ASP A 100 14.06 -0.91 -0.99
CA ASP A 100 14.95 -1.63 -0.08
C ASP A 100 14.32 -1.73 1.32
N PRO A 101 13.83 -2.92 1.73
CA PRO A 101 13.17 -3.10 3.02
C PRO A 101 14.08 -2.80 4.23
N GLU A 102 15.38 -3.07 4.13
CA GLU A 102 16.35 -2.84 5.22
C GLU A 102 16.68 -1.36 5.39
N PHE A 103 16.78 -0.65 4.26
CA PHE A 103 16.90 0.82 4.27
C PHE A 103 15.67 1.47 4.90
N ILE A 104 14.47 1.06 4.50
CA ILE A 104 13.21 1.59 5.06
C ILE A 104 13.08 1.23 6.54
N ALA A 105 13.43 0.01 6.95
CA ALA A 105 13.49 -0.37 8.37
C ALA A 105 14.40 0.56 9.18
N THR A 106 15.55 0.95 8.61
CA THR A 106 16.49 1.88 9.25
C THR A 106 15.90 3.28 9.38
N LEU A 107 15.17 3.77 8.36
CA LEU A 107 14.46 5.06 8.44
C LEU A 107 13.35 5.04 9.48
N ILE A 108 12.50 4.00 9.49
CA ILE A 108 11.43 3.83 10.48
C ILE A 108 12.03 3.81 11.89
N ALA A 109 13.17 3.14 12.11
CA ALA A 109 13.82 3.09 13.41
C ALA A 109 14.20 4.50 13.92
N LYS A 110 14.73 5.37 13.05
CA LYS A 110 15.16 6.74 13.39
C LYS A 110 14.02 7.71 13.73
N VAL A 111 12.79 7.45 13.31
CA VAL A 111 11.65 8.35 13.58
C VAL A 111 11.44 8.45 15.09
N THR A 112 11.48 9.65 15.67
CA THR A 112 11.12 9.85 17.07
C THR A 112 9.61 10.06 17.18
N VAL A 113 8.96 9.38 18.11
CA VAL A 113 7.52 9.47 18.40
C VAL A 113 7.34 10.11 19.77
#